data_AF-A0A7S2DUK2-F1
#
_entry.id   AF-A0A7S2DUK2-F1
#
_cell.length_a   1.000
_cell.length_b   1.000
_cell.length_c   1.000
_cell.angle_alpha   90.00
_cell.angle_beta   90.00
_cell.angle_gamma   90.00
#
_symmetry.space_group_name_H-M   'P 1'
#
loop_
_entity.id
_entity.type
_entity.pdbx_description
1 polymer ?
#
loop_
_entity_poly.entity_id
_entity_poly.type
_entity_poly.pdbx_seq_one_letter_code
_entity_poly.pdbx_strand_id
1 'polypeptide(L)'
;YKEMLMYLPFEHWSPRYEATFFSVKIDSRIRLESPPPSDNIKWNRKKNPAVYYEVQVLRGNERAVCPRRFSDFVWLYKELLRLPLKPGDLKGMNIPPKTWFFQAQDEEFIETRQNELYDFLRDILRRPGYAMHPAVLSFLEL
;
A
#
# COMPACT_ATOMS: atom_id res chain seq x y z
N TYR A 1 -15.17 21.66 3.75
CA TYR A 1 -13.73 21.65 4.01
C TYR A 1 -13.22 20.25 3.73
N LYS A 2 -12.27 20.08 2.80
CA LYS A 2 -11.68 18.76 2.53
C LYS A 2 -10.70 18.49 3.66
N GLU A 3 -10.94 17.47 4.49
CA GLU A 3 -10.04 17.11 5.58
C GLU A 3 -8.63 16.90 5.03
N MET A 4 -7.64 17.53 5.66
CA MET A 4 -6.24 17.42 5.26
C MET A 4 -5.66 16.19 5.96
N LEU A 5 -5.63 15.06 5.25
CA LEU A 5 -5.08 13.83 5.79
C LEU A 5 -3.55 13.84 5.69
N MET A 6 -2.87 13.61 6.80
CA MET A 6 -1.41 13.61 6.91
C MET A 6 -0.89 12.23 7.30
N TYR A 7 0.19 11.81 6.65
CA TYR A 7 0.87 10.57 7.01
C TYR A 7 1.86 10.81 8.16
N LEU A 8 1.84 9.92 9.15
CA LEU A 8 2.89 9.79 10.16
C LEU A 8 3.51 8.40 10.09
N PRO A 9 4.84 8.28 10.20
CA PRO A 9 5.49 6.98 10.39
C PRO A 9 4.86 6.22 11.55
N PHE A 10 4.69 4.91 11.40
CA PHE A 10 4.02 4.07 12.41
C PHE A 10 4.71 4.13 13.77
N GLU A 11 6.03 4.33 13.80
CA GLU A 11 6.82 4.44 15.04
C GLU A 11 6.47 5.70 15.85
N HIS A 12 5.84 6.68 15.19
CA HIS A 12 5.39 7.93 15.80
C HIS A 12 3.89 7.92 16.06
N TRP A 13 3.19 6.80 15.81
CA TRP A 13 1.74 6.72 15.94
C TRP A 13 1.28 6.81 17.40
N SER A 14 0.16 7.48 17.62
CA SER A 14 -0.54 7.54 18.90
C SER A 14 -2.05 7.64 18.65
N PRO A 15 -2.89 6.89 19.39
CA PRO A 15 -4.35 7.04 19.33
C PRO A 15 -4.85 8.45 19.70
N ARG A 16 -3.97 9.29 20.28
CA ARG A 16 -4.26 10.68 20.63
C ARG A 16 -4.21 11.63 19.44
N TYR A 17 -3.64 11.21 18.31
CA TYR A 17 -3.74 11.99 17.09
C TYR A 17 -5.19 11.93 16.60
N GLU A 18 -5.75 13.09 16.30
CA GLU A 18 -7.09 13.19 15.73
C GLU A 18 -7.15 12.47 14.35
N ALA A 19 -8.35 12.36 13.78
CA ALA A 19 -8.58 11.76 12.46
C ALA A 19 -7.86 12.48 11.29
N THR A 20 -7.10 13.53 11.58
CA THR A 20 -6.22 14.25 10.65
C THR A 20 -4.98 13.43 10.25
N PHE A 21 -4.53 12.51 11.10
CA PHE A 21 -3.34 11.70 10.82
C PHE A 21 -3.67 10.23 10.61
N PHE A 22 -2.87 9.57 9.78
CA PHE A 22 -2.86 8.12 9.67
C PHE A 22 -1.45 7.55 9.57
N SER A 23 -1.34 6.29 9.96
CA SER A 23 -0.13 5.47 9.80
C SER A 23 -0.47 4.17 9.09
N VAL A 24 0.53 3.57 8.46
CA VAL A 24 0.39 2.27 7.80
C VAL A 24 1.40 1.26 8.33
N LYS A 25 1.03 -0.02 8.33
CA LYS A 25 1.91 -1.14 8.68
C LYS A 25 1.61 -2.34 7.78
N ILE A 26 2.61 -3.16 7.47
CA ILE A 26 2.45 -4.44 6.77
C ILE A 26 3.23 -5.50 7.54
N ASP A 27 2.60 -6.15 8.51
CA ASP A 27 3.22 -7.18 9.36
C ASP A 27 2.66 -8.59 9.13
N SER A 28 1.49 -8.70 8.55
CA SER A 28 0.83 -9.98 8.25
C SER A 28 0.56 -10.19 6.76
N ARG A 29 0.41 -11.46 6.41
CA ARG A 29 0.12 -11.95 5.06
C ARG A 29 -0.82 -13.14 5.15
N ILE A 30 -1.68 -13.26 4.14
CA ILE A 30 -2.65 -14.35 4.03
C ILE A 30 -2.64 -14.89 2.61
N ARG A 31 -2.80 -16.21 2.47
CA ARG A 31 -3.03 -16.84 1.16
C ARG A 31 -4.52 -17.02 0.98
N LEU A 32 -5.07 -16.44 -0.08
CA LEU A 32 -6.50 -16.53 -0.37
C LEU A 32 -6.74 -17.31 -1.66
N GLU A 33 -7.70 -18.23 -1.62
CA GLU A 33 -8.18 -19.01 -2.77
C GLU A 33 -9.12 -18.19 -3.67
N SER A 34 -9.69 -17.11 -3.13
CA SER A 34 -10.59 -16.21 -3.85
C SER A 34 -10.27 -14.76 -3.47
N PRO A 35 -10.62 -13.78 -4.32
CA PRO A 35 -10.26 -12.40 -4.04
C PRO A 35 -11.02 -11.88 -2.81
N PRO A 36 -10.41 -11.02 -1.97
CA PRO A 36 -11.09 -10.44 -0.83
C PRO A 36 -12.27 -9.57 -1.29
N PRO A 37 -13.37 -9.51 -0.51
CA PRO A 37 -14.43 -8.55 -0.76
C PRO A 37 -13.85 -7.15 -0.56
N SER A 38 -13.76 -6.40 -1.66
CA SER A 38 -13.34 -4.99 -1.66
C SER A 38 -14.26 -4.24 -2.60
N ASP A 39 -14.73 -3.08 -2.14
CA ASP A 39 -15.57 -2.18 -2.92
C ASP A 39 -14.83 -1.63 -4.16
N ASN A 40 -13.49 -1.69 -4.15
CA ASN A 40 -12.64 -1.29 -5.27
C ASN A 40 -12.32 -2.49 -6.18
N ILE A 41 -13.33 -2.95 -6.91
CA ILE A 41 -13.32 -4.12 -7.83
C ILE A 41 -12.30 -3.99 -8.99
N LYS A 42 -11.75 -2.80 -9.24
CA LYS A 42 -10.99 -2.47 -10.46
C LYS A 42 -9.74 -3.35 -10.69
N TRP A 43 -9.13 -3.89 -9.64
CA TRP A 43 -7.81 -4.55 -9.73
C TRP A 43 -7.84 -6.06 -9.46
N ASN A 44 -9.04 -6.63 -9.22
CA ASN A 44 -9.24 -7.97 -8.66
C ASN A 44 -9.31 -9.12 -9.69
N ARG A 45 -9.02 -8.86 -10.98
CA ARG A 45 -9.27 -9.81 -12.09
C ARG A 45 -8.19 -10.88 -12.33
N LYS A 46 -7.27 -11.15 -11.40
CA LYS A 46 -6.20 -12.14 -11.67
C LYS A 46 -6.41 -13.47 -10.93
N LYS A 47 -5.68 -14.49 -11.42
CA LYS A 47 -5.68 -15.86 -10.93
C LYS A 47 -5.43 -15.93 -9.42
N ASN A 48 -6.23 -16.74 -8.75
CA ASN A 48 -6.01 -17.23 -7.39
C ASN A 48 -5.64 -18.73 -7.46
N PRO A 49 -5.03 -19.32 -6.42
CA PRO A 49 -4.66 -18.73 -5.14
C PRO A 49 -3.54 -17.68 -5.26
N ALA A 50 -3.57 -16.68 -4.39
CA ALA A 50 -2.56 -15.62 -4.34
C ALA A 50 -2.23 -15.21 -2.90
N VAL A 51 -1.02 -14.69 -2.71
CA VAL A 51 -0.59 -14.08 -1.45
C VAL A 51 -1.05 -12.62 -1.41
N TYR A 52 -1.73 -12.26 -0.33
CA TYR A 52 -2.13 -10.90 0.00
C TYR A 52 -1.38 -10.44 1.24
N TYR A 53 -0.82 -9.25 1.16
CA TYR A 53 -0.21 -8.53 2.27
C TYR A 53 -1.28 -7.69 2.95
N GLU A 54 -1.40 -7.81 4.26
CA GLU A 54 -2.40 -7.08 5.04
C GLU A 54 -1.88 -5.67 5.34
N VAL A 55 -2.29 -4.69 4.54
CA VAL A 55 -1.95 -3.29 4.78
C VAL A 55 -2.87 -2.76 5.86
N GLN A 56 -2.33 -2.58 7.05
CA GLN A 56 -3.06 -2.02 8.18
C GLN A 56 -3.01 -0.49 8.12
N VAL A 57 -4.16 0.15 8.23
CA VAL A 57 -4.31 1.60 8.24
C VAL A 57 -4.86 2.00 9.60
N LEU A 58 -4.15 2.91 10.29
CA LEU A 58 -4.50 3.39 11.61
C LEU A 58 -4.83 4.88 11.52
N ARG A 59 -6.02 5.28 11.96
CA ARG A 59 -6.52 6.67 11.89
C ARG A 59 -7.39 6.96 13.12
N GLY A 60 -6.99 7.92 13.97
CA GLY A 60 -7.58 8.10 15.30
C GLY A 60 -7.67 6.80 16.11
N ASN A 61 -8.88 6.37 16.43
CA ASN A 61 -9.16 5.10 17.11
C ASN A 61 -9.55 3.96 16.14
N GLU A 62 -9.58 4.24 14.85
CA GLU A 62 -9.98 3.30 13.82
C GLU A 62 -8.77 2.53 13.30
N ARG A 63 -8.98 1.24 13.06
CA ARG A 63 -8.03 0.34 12.42
C ARG A 63 -8.74 -0.39 11.30
N ALA A 64 -8.27 -0.18 10.08
CA ALA A 64 -8.72 -0.91 8.90
C ALA A 64 -7.60 -1.83 8.42
N VAL A 65 -7.98 -2.93 7.77
CA VAL A 65 -7.05 -3.84 7.11
C VAL A 65 -7.45 -3.92 5.65
N CYS A 66 -6.51 -3.59 4.77
CA CYS A 66 -6.68 -3.60 3.33
C CYS A 66 -5.78 -4.70 2.75
N PRO A 67 -6.30 -5.90 2.41
CA PRO A 67 -5.49 -6.92 1.77
C PRO A 67 -5.09 -6.48 0.37
N ARG A 68 -3.79 -6.50 0.08
CA ARG A 68 -3.21 -6.10 -1.22
C ARG A 68 -2.19 -7.11 -1.67
N ARG A 69 -2.24 -7.52 -2.93
CA ARG A 69 -1.20 -8.37 -3.53
C ARG A 69 -0.17 -7.52 -4.26
N PHE A 70 0.98 -8.10 -4.57
CA PHE A 70 2.07 -7.41 -5.27
C PHE A 70 1.61 -6.64 -6.53
N SER A 71 0.69 -7.19 -7.31
CA SER A 71 0.24 -6.47 -8.51
C SER A 71 -0.61 -5.24 -8.26
N ASP A 72 -1.21 -5.11 -7.08
CA ASP A 72 -1.98 -3.92 -6.71
C ASP A 72 -1.00 -2.77 -6.40
N PHE A 73 0.15 -3.08 -5.79
CA PHE A 73 1.27 -2.13 -5.65
C PHE A 73 1.83 -1.72 -7.02
N VAL A 74 1.97 -2.66 -7.96
CA VAL A 74 2.38 -2.34 -9.35
C VAL A 74 1.37 -1.40 -10.02
N TRP A 75 0.08 -1.59 -9.76
CA TRP A 75 -0.93 -0.66 -10.24
C TRP A 75 -0.77 0.72 -9.61
N LEU A 76 -0.64 0.81 -8.28
CA LEU A 76 -0.42 2.07 -7.58
C LEU A 76 0.80 2.82 -8.15
N TYR A 77 1.93 2.14 -8.28
CA TYR A 77 3.15 2.68 -8.88
C TYR A 77 2.90 3.32 -10.26
N LYS A 78 2.18 2.61 -11.13
CA LYS A 78 1.85 3.10 -12.47
C LYS A 78 0.93 4.31 -12.44
N GLU A 79 -0.06 4.34 -11.56
CA GLU A 79 -0.95 5.50 -11.43
C GLU A 79 -0.23 6.73 -10.91
N LEU A 80 0.68 6.57 -9.95
CA LEU A 80 1.50 7.67 -9.45
C LEU A 80 2.38 8.25 -10.58
N LEU A 81 3.01 7.40 -11.38
CA LEU A 81 3.80 7.84 -12.54
C LEU A 81 2.95 8.50 -13.63
N ARG A 82 1.69 8.08 -13.80
CA ARG A 82 0.76 8.63 -14.78
C ARG A 82 0.29 10.04 -14.40
N LEU A 83 0.12 10.31 -13.11
CA LEU A 83 -0.38 11.58 -12.57
C LEU A 83 0.51 12.09 -11.42
N PRO A 84 1.78 12.47 -11.70
CA PRO A 84 2.65 12.99 -10.66
C PRO A 84 2.15 14.35 -10.16
N LEU A 85 2.28 14.62 -8.86
CA LEU A 85 1.89 15.91 -8.28
C LEU A 85 2.80 17.07 -8.74
N LYS A 86 4.09 16.80 -8.94
CA LYS A 86 5.04 17.73 -9.56
C LYS A 86 6.04 16.99 -10.45
N PRO A 87 6.63 17.67 -11.45
CA PRO A 87 7.67 17.08 -12.27
C PRO A 87 8.87 16.62 -11.43
N GLY A 88 9.27 15.36 -11.60
CA GLY A 88 10.44 14.79 -10.91
C GLY A 88 10.22 14.33 -9.46
N ASP A 89 9.04 14.56 -8.87
CA ASP A 89 8.72 14.18 -7.48
C ASP A 89 8.75 12.67 -7.24
N LEU A 90 8.76 11.86 -8.30
CA LEU A 90 8.82 10.39 -8.25
C LEU A 90 10.16 9.84 -8.72
N LYS A 91 11.16 10.71 -8.94
CA LYS A 91 12.51 10.27 -9.30
C LYS A 91 13.07 9.39 -8.17
N GLY A 92 13.67 8.27 -8.55
CA GLY A 92 14.22 7.28 -7.62
C GLY A 92 13.18 6.41 -6.91
N MET A 93 11.88 6.61 -7.16
CA MET A 93 10.85 5.71 -6.66
C MET A 93 10.96 4.37 -7.39
N ASN A 94 11.19 3.30 -6.63
CA ASN A 94 11.31 1.94 -7.16
C ASN A 94 10.29 1.03 -6.47
N ILE A 95 9.67 0.17 -7.27
CA ILE A 95 8.87 -0.94 -6.77
C ILE A 95 9.70 -2.23 -6.90
N PRO A 96 9.54 -3.22 -6.00
CA PRO A 96 10.25 -4.48 -6.10
C PRO A 96 10.06 -5.15 -7.45
N PRO A 97 11.09 -5.85 -7.97
CA PRO A 97 11.03 -6.48 -9.28
C PRO A 97 9.93 -7.54 -9.33
N LYS A 98 9.32 -7.72 -10.50
CA LYS A 98 8.34 -8.81 -10.68
C LYS A 98 9.05 -10.16 -10.51
N THR A 99 8.35 -11.12 -9.88
CA THR A 99 8.81 -12.52 -9.82
C THR A 99 8.97 -13.07 -11.25
N TRP A 100 10.10 -13.72 -11.52
CA TRP A 100 10.34 -14.38 -12.80
C TRP A 100 9.85 -15.84 -12.77
N PHE A 101 9.58 -16.44 -13.93
CA PHE A 101 8.83 -17.70 -14.06
C PHE A 101 9.46 -18.92 -13.37
N PHE A 102 10.72 -18.85 -12.94
CA PHE A 102 11.45 -19.93 -12.26
C PHE A 102 11.80 -19.60 -10.80
N GLN A 103 11.34 -18.46 -10.28
CA GLN A 103 11.63 -18.07 -8.91
C GLN A 103 10.65 -18.74 -7.96
N ALA A 104 11.17 -19.54 -7.03
CA ALA A 104 10.39 -20.09 -5.94
C ALA A 104 9.79 -18.93 -5.11
N GLN A 105 8.50 -19.02 -4.80
CA GLN A 105 7.82 -18.13 -3.85
C GLN A 105 7.78 -18.82 -2.49
N ASP A 106 8.96 -19.10 -1.94
CA ASP A 106 9.10 -19.61 -0.58
C ASP A 106 8.82 -18.51 0.45
N GLU A 107 8.81 -18.90 1.72
CA GLU A 107 8.48 -18.00 2.82
C GLU A 107 9.45 -16.82 2.93
N GLU A 108 10.74 -17.06 2.68
CA GLU A 108 11.79 -16.04 2.69
C GLU A 108 11.59 -15.01 1.56
N PHE A 109 11.28 -15.47 0.35
CA PHE A 109 10.94 -14.59 -0.76
C PHE A 109 9.71 -13.73 -0.43
N ILE A 110 8.66 -14.34 0.13
CA ILE A 110 7.43 -13.64 0.46
C ILE A 110 7.67 -12.60 1.57
N GLU A 111 8.45 -12.93 2.59
CA GLU A 111 8.82 -12.02 3.67
C GLU A 111 9.70 -10.86 3.19
N THR A 112 10.72 -11.16 2.39
CA THR A 112 11.55 -10.13 1.75
C THR A 112 10.68 -9.18 0.95
N ARG A 113 9.79 -9.73 0.11
CA ARG A 113 8.86 -8.93 -0.69
C ARG A 113 7.94 -8.08 0.18
N GLN A 114 7.47 -8.58 1.32
CA GLN A 114 6.62 -7.84 2.25
C GLN A 114 7.35 -6.59 2.76
N ASN A 115 8.61 -6.74 3.18
CA ASN A 115 9.44 -5.63 3.67
C ASN A 115 9.69 -4.59 2.57
N GLU A 116 10.05 -5.03 1.37
CA GLU A 116 10.29 -4.11 0.26
C GLU A 116 9.01 -3.35 -0.16
N LEU A 117 7.85 -4.00 -0.08
CA LEU A 117 6.56 -3.36 -0.36
C LEU A 117 6.17 -2.34 0.72
N TYR A 118 6.50 -2.63 1.99
CA TYR A 118 6.32 -1.67 3.08
C TYR A 118 7.21 -0.44 2.89
N ASP A 119 8.49 -0.64 2.53
CA ASP A 119 9.42 0.46 2.25
C ASP A 119 8.97 1.31 1.06
N PHE A 120 8.52 0.67 0.00
CA PHE A 120 7.93 1.36 -1.16
C PHE A 120 6.74 2.24 -0.77
N LEU A 121 5.79 1.69 -0.01
CA LEU A 121 4.60 2.45 0.41
C LEU A 121 4.97 3.59 1.36
N ARG A 122 5.90 3.35 2.29
CA ARG A 122 6.41 4.36 3.22
C ARG A 122 7.13 5.50 2.50
N ASP A 123 7.93 5.20 1.47
CA ASP A 123 8.59 6.21 0.63
C ASP A 123 7.55 7.12 -0.05
N ILE A 124 6.51 6.53 -0.64
CA ILE A 124 5.42 7.31 -1.26
C ILE A 124 4.75 8.22 -0.24
N LEU A 125 4.36 7.68 0.91
CA LEU A 125 3.58 8.43 1.91
C LEU A 125 4.37 9.57 2.56
N ARG A 126 5.70 9.47 2.59
CA ARG A 126 6.59 10.55 3.05
C ARG A 126 6.75 11.68 2.03
N ARG A 127 6.45 11.45 0.74
CA ARG A 127 6.56 12.49 -0.29
C ARG A 127 5.42 13.52 -0.11
N PRO A 128 5.71 14.83 -0.15
CA PRO A 128 4.71 15.86 0.09
C PRO A 128 3.48 15.73 -0.81
N GLY A 129 2.29 15.67 -0.20
CA GLY A 129 1.00 15.61 -0.88
C GLY A 129 0.56 14.21 -1.36
N TYR A 130 1.46 13.22 -1.41
CA TYR A 130 1.13 11.89 -1.92
C TYR A 130 0.21 11.09 -1.00
N ALA A 131 0.21 11.38 0.30
CA ALA A 131 -0.77 10.85 1.25
C ALA A 131 -2.24 11.18 0.85
N MET A 132 -2.44 12.29 0.14
CA MET A 132 -3.75 12.74 -0.38
C MET A 132 -3.96 12.40 -1.86
N HIS A 133 -3.02 11.68 -2.49
CA HIS A 133 -3.13 11.36 -3.90
C HIS A 133 -4.30 10.39 -4.13
N PRO A 134 -5.19 10.60 -5.13
CA PRO A 134 -6.39 9.79 -5.31
C PRO A 134 -6.11 8.28 -5.42
N ALA A 135 -5.01 7.89 -6.08
CA ALA A 135 -4.61 6.49 -6.17
C ALA A 135 -4.18 5.90 -4.82
N VAL A 136 -3.56 6.70 -3.94
CA VAL A 136 -3.15 6.26 -2.59
C VAL A 136 -4.38 6.09 -1.71
N LEU A 137 -5.29 7.07 -1.70
CA LEU A 137 -6.54 6.98 -0.95
C LEU A 137 -7.38 5.77 -1.38
N SER A 138 -7.53 5.56 -2.69
CA SER A 138 -8.22 4.36 -3.22
C SER A 138 -7.49 3.06 -2.87
N PHE A 139 -6.15 3.07 -2.87
CA PHE A 139 -5.35 1.90 -2.50
C PHE A 139 -5.44 1.59 -0.99
N LEU A 140 -5.59 2.58 -0.13
CA LEU A 140 -5.68 2.43 1.33
C LEU A 140 -7.12 2.40 1.86
N GLU A 141 -8.12 2.52 0.99
CA GLU A 141 -9.54 2.61 1.35
C GLU A 141 -9.81 3.73 2.37
N LEU A 142 -9.17 4.89 2.14
CA LEU A 142 -9.28 6.13 2.93
C LEU A 142 -10.12 7.21 2.25
#